data_AF-A0A835LS86-F1
#
_entry.id   AF-A0A835LS86-F1
#
_cell.length_a   1.000
_cell.length_b   1.000
_cell.length_c   1.000
_cell.angle_alpha   90.00
_cell.angle_beta   90.00
_cell.angle_gamma   90.00
#
_symmetry.space_group_name_H-M   'P 1'
#
loop_
_entity.id
_entity.type
_entity.pdbx_description
1 polymer ?
#
loop_
_entity_poly.entity_id
_entity_poly.type
_entity_poly.pdbx_seq_one_letter_code
_entity_poly.pdbx_strand_id
1 'polypeptide(L)'
;MVAYKLKGVVAAYWLSFKEERRHKGQPEILKWYRMKRILRKKFLLEDYKQQLFTKLQNCRQGARCIEEYMTEFYDLLTRNQVTETESQLVSRFLNGLNRIVKNQPVTPVRTTDDNKK
;
A
#
# COMPACT_ATOMS: atom_id res chain seq x y z
N MET A 1 -27.54 2.63 0.82
CA MET A 1 -26.72 3.83 1.10
C MET A 1 -25.25 3.44 1.25
N VAL A 2 -24.33 4.11 0.55
CA VAL A 2 -22.88 3.81 0.59
C VAL A 2 -22.11 4.78 1.52
N ALA A 3 -22.82 5.76 2.10
CA ALA A 3 -22.25 6.83 2.92
C ALA A 3 -21.58 6.33 4.22
N TYR A 4 -21.96 5.17 4.75
CA TYR A 4 -21.39 4.63 6.00
C TYR A 4 -19.90 4.30 5.90
N LYS A 5 -19.34 4.20 4.69
CA LYS A 5 -17.91 3.91 4.48
C LYS A 5 -17.02 5.15 4.55
N LEU A 6 -17.58 6.36 4.55
CA LEU A 6 -16.81 7.59 4.64
C LEU A 6 -16.79 8.09 6.09
N LYS A 7 -15.64 8.62 6.51
CA LYS A 7 -15.44 9.20 7.84
C LYS A 7 -14.74 10.56 7.72
N GLY A 8 -14.97 11.44 8.69
CA GLY A 8 -14.30 12.74 8.79
C GLY A 8 -14.47 13.64 7.57
N VAL A 9 -13.40 14.33 7.17
CA VAL A 9 -13.36 15.33 6.09
C VAL A 9 -13.89 14.80 4.76
N VAL A 10 -13.67 13.51 4.47
CA VAL A 10 -14.12 12.86 3.23
C VAL A 10 -15.65 12.75 3.19
N ALA A 11 -16.29 12.49 4.34
CA ALA A 11 -17.75 12.42 4.44
C ALA A 11 -18.39 13.81 4.25
N ALA A 12 -17.84 14.84 4.90
CA ALA A 12 -18.30 16.23 4.76
C ALA A 12 -18.22 16.70 3.30
N TYR A 13 -17.08 16.50 2.63
CA TYR A 13 -16.94 16.82 1.21
C TYR A 13 -17.97 16.08 0.34
N TRP A 14 -18.21 14.79 0.61
CA TRP A 14 -19.16 14.01 -0.18
C TRP A 14 -20.59 14.53 -0.03
N LEU A 15 -20.98 15.03 1.15
CA LEU A 15 -22.29 15.65 1.36
C LEU A 15 -22.44 16.94 0.53
N SER A 16 -21.50 17.88 0.66
CA SER A 16 -21.51 19.12 -0.13
C SER A 16 -21.46 18.85 -1.64
N PHE A 17 -20.68 17.85 -2.06
CA PHE A 17 -20.61 17.43 -3.46
C PHE A 17 -21.95 16.88 -4.00
N LYS A 18 -22.71 16.14 -3.18
CA LYS A 18 -24.06 15.69 -3.57
C LYS A 18 -25.04 16.85 -3.69
N GLU A 19 -24.97 17.82 -2.79
CA GLU A 19 -25.82 19.02 -2.83
C GLU A 19 -25.54 19.84 -4.08
N GLU A 20 -24.27 20.13 -4.37
CA GLU A 20 -23.85 20.85 -5.58
C GLU A 20 -24.36 20.17 -6.86
N ARG A 21 -24.32 18.82 -6.92
CA ARG A 21 -24.86 18.06 -8.04
C ARG A 21 -26.37 18.16 -8.15
N ARG A 22 -27.09 18.12 -7.03
CA ARG A 22 -28.54 18.29 -6.99
C ARG A 22 -28.94 19.66 -7.50
N HIS A 23 -28.22 20.71 -7.10
CA HIS A 23 -28.41 22.07 -7.62
C HIS A 23 -28.15 22.17 -9.12
N LYS A 24 -27.18 21.42 -9.64
CA LYS A 24 -26.86 21.34 -11.08
C LYS A 24 -27.76 20.38 -11.86
N GLY A 25 -28.80 19.80 -11.25
CA GLY A 25 -29.70 18.83 -11.90
C GLY A 25 -29.01 17.53 -12.33
N GLN A 26 -27.83 17.22 -11.78
CA GLN A 26 -27.05 16.05 -12.17
C GLN A 26 -27.58 14.78 -11.48
N PRO A 27 -27.51 13.62 -12.16
CA PRO A 27 -27.96 12.36 -11.58
C PRO A 27 -27.09 11.93 -10.40
N GLU A 28 -27.73 11.27 -9.43
CA GLU A 28 -27.06 10.76 -8.23
C GLU A 28 -26.04 9.68 -8.57
N ILE A 29 -24.93 9.66 -7.84
CA ILE A 29 -23.93 8.60 -7.94
C ILE A 29 -24.29 7.47 -6.99
N LEU A 30 -24.92 6.43 -7.54
CA LEU A 30 -25.29 5.23 -6.78
C LEU A 30 -24.16 4.20 -6.72
N LYS A 31 -23.26 4.19 -7.71
CA LYS A 31 -22.20 3.16 -7.83
C LYS A 31 -20.96 3.52 -7.02
N TRP A 32 -20.56 2.65 -6.09
CA TRP A 32 -19.40 2.84 -5.20
C TRP A 32 -18.08 3.11 -5.94
N TYR A 33 -17.82 2.45 -7.07
CA TYR A 33 -16.58 2.68 -7.82
C TYR A 33 -16.48 4.11 -8.36
N ARG A 34 -17.61 4.71 -8.80
CA ARG A 34 -17.66 6.10 -9.28
C ARG A 34 -17.40 7.07 -8.13
N MET A 35 -18.00 6.81 -6.96
CA MET A 35 -17.75 7.55 -5.73
C MET A 35 -16.28 7.50 -5.33
N LYS A 36 -15.69 6.30 -5.25
CA LYS A 36 -14.24 6.14 -5.00
C LYS A 36 -13.39 6.92 -5.98
N ARG A 37 -13.70 6.91 -7.28
CA ARG A 37 -12.93 7.64 -8.30
C ARG A 37 -12.92 9.15 -8.05
N ILE A 38 -14.05 9.73 -7.67
CA ILE A 38 -14.17 11.18 -7.41
C ILE A 38 -13.44 11.55 -6.12
N LEU A 39 -13.63 10.77 -5.06
CA LEU A 39 -12.93 11.00 -3.80
C LEU A 39 -11.42 10.87 -3.97
N ARG A 40 -10.95 9.88 -4.73
CA ARG A 40 -9.54 9.75 -5.10
C ARG A 40 -9.05 10.97 -5.87
N LYS A 41 -9.81 11.48 -6.84
CA LYS A 41 -9.43 12.70 -7.58
C LYS A 41 -9.37 13.95 -6.69
N LYS A 42 -10.23 14.06 -5.67
CA LYS A 42 -10.27 15.22 -4.77
C LYS A 42 -9.18 15.17 -3.70
N PHE A 43 -8.92 13.99 -3.15
CA PHE A 43 -8.12 13.81 -1.93
C PHE A 43 -6.76 13.16 -2.15
N LEU A 44 -6.51 12.52 -3.30
CA LEU A 44 -5.16 12.12 -3.68
C LEU A 44 -4.58 13.22 -4.55
N LEU A 45 -3.34 13.60 -4.26
CA LEU A 45 -2.56 14.48 -5.12
C LEU A 45 -2.36 13.80 -6.49
N GLU A 46 -2.21 14.58 -7.54
CA GLU A 46 -2.01 14.07 -8.91
C GLU A 46 -0.75 13.18 -9.00
N ASP A 47 0.25 13.47 -8.19
CA ASP A 47 1.52 12.74 -8.07
C ASP A 47 1.47 11.58 -7.06
N TYR A 48 0.31 11.24 -6.48
CA TYR A 48 0.21 10.20 -5.44
C TYR A 48 0.82 8.85 -5.88
N LYS A 49 0.64 8.48 -7.16
CA LYS A 49 1.28 7.27 -7.72
C LYS A 49 2.80 7.39 -7.75
N GLN A 50 3.32 8.56 -8.14
CA GLN A 50 4.74 8.84 -8.16
C GLN A 50 5.32 8.80 -6.75
N GLN A 51 4.63 9.41 -5.77
CA GLN A 51 5.05 9.37 -4.37
C GLN A 51 5.09 7.94 -3.82
N LEU A 52 4.08 7.12 -4.11
CA LEU A 52 4.08 5.71 -3.72
C LEU A 52 5.26 4.95 -4.36
N PHE A 53 5.55 5.23 -5.62
CA PHE A 53 6.67 4.59 -6.32
C PHE A 53 8.01 5.03 -5.72
N THR A 54 8.19 6.33 -5.48
CA THR A 54 9.36 6.88 -4.80
C THR A 54 9.53 6.29 -3.39
N LYS A 55 8.45 6.08 -2.65
CA LYS A 55 8.50 5.39 -1.34
C LYS A 55 8.95 3.94 -1.48
N LEU A 56 8.45 3.20 -2.47
CA LEU A 56 8.88 1.83 -2.74
C LEU A 56 10.36 1.76 -3.16
N GLN A 57 10.82 2.68 -4.02
CA GLN A 57 12.23 2.75 -4.45
C GLN A 57 13.18 3.06 -3.29
N ASN A 58 12.73 3.84 -2.31
CA ASN A 58 13.54 4.24 -1.16
C ASN A 58 13.27 3.40 0.09
N CYS A 59 12.45 2.34 0.00
CA CYS A 59 12.13 1.47 1.12
C CYS A 59 13.41 0.73 1.57
N ARG A 60 13.84 1.02 2.79
CA ARG A 60 15.05 0.45 3.41
C ARG A 60 14.77 0.14 4.88
N GLN A 61 15.39 -0.91 5.41
CA GLN A 61 15.24 -1.31 6.79
C GLN A 61 15.64 -0.17 7.75
N GLY A 62 16.83 0.42 7.56
CA GLY A 62 17.32 1.51 8.41
C GLY A 62 17.49 1.05 9.86
N ALA A 63 17.09 1.84 10.85
CA ALA A 63 17.20 1.43 12.26
C ALA A 63 16.09 0.43 12.73
N ARG A 64 15.16 0.06 11.84
CA ARG A 64 13.97 -0.73 12.19
C ARG A 64 14.24 -2.23 12.25
N CYS A 65 13.37 -2.95 12.93
CA CYS A 65 13.43 -4.42 12.90
C CYS A 65 13.02 -4.94 11.50
N ILE A 66 13.35 -6.21 11.23
CA ILE A 66 13.06 -6.82 9.93
C ILE A 66 11.54 -6.92 9.70
N GLU A 67 10.75 -7.20 10.73
CA GLU A 67 9.30 -7.34 10.63
C GLU A 67 8.59 -6.03 10.25
N GLU A 68 9.02 -4.91 10.84
CA GLU A 68 8.52 -3.57 10.49
C GLU A 68 8.85 -3.23 9.04
N TYR A 69 10.07 -3.54 8.61
CA TYR A 69 10.50 -3.35 7.22
C TYR A 69 9.71 -4.23 6.24
N MET A 70 9.55 -5.53 6.53
CA MET A 70 8.73 -6.44 5.72
C MET A 70 7.30 -5.92 5.56
N THR A 71 6.69 -5.51 6.68
CA THR A 71 5.31 -5.00 6.68
C THR A 71 5.16 -3.78 5.78
N GLU A 72 6.05 -2.79 5.90
CA GLU A 72 6.03 -1.61 5.04
C GLU A 72 6.27 -1.97 3.57
N PHE A 73 7.23 -2.86 3.30
CA PHE A 73 7.56 -3.29 1.94
C PHE A 73 6.35 -3.93 1.24
N TYR A 74 5.65 -4.86 1.90
CA TYR A 74 4.44 -5.49 1.36
C TYR A 74 3.27 -4.51 1.18
N ASP A 75 3.08 -3.57 2.11
CA ASP A 75 2.06 -2.53 1.99
C ASP A 75 2.33 -1.62 0.79
N LEU A 76 3.59 -1.20 0.59
CA LEU A 76 4.01 -0.40 -0.56
C LEU A 76 3.84 -1.16 -1.88
N LEU A 77 4.19 -2.44 -1.94
CA LEU A 77 3.97 -3.28 -3.12
C LEU A 77 2.48 -3.35 -3.49
N THR A 78 1.63 -3.66 -2.51
CA THR A 78 0.17 -3.77 -2.70
C THR A 78 -0.44 -2.46 -3.21
N ARG A 79 0.05 -1.32 -2.72
CA ARG A 79 -0.46 0.01 -3.11
C ARG A 79 0.04 0.47 -4.48
N ASN A 80 1.25 0.08 -4.87
CA ASN A 80 1.85 0.49 -6.14
C ASN A 80 1.33 -0.28 -7.36
N GLN A 81 0.68 -1.45 -7.16
CA GLN A 81 0.17 -2.31 -8.25
C GLN A 81 1.24 -2.63 -9.31
N VAL A 82 2.49 -2.81 -8.88
CA VAL A 82 3.64 -3.03 -9.78
C VAL A 82 3.65 -4.48 -10.23
N THR A 83 3.87 -4.70 -11.53
CA THR A 83 4.09 -6.01 -12.14
C THR A 83 5.60 -6.30 -12.16
N GLU A 84 6.17 -6.64 -11.01
CA GLU A 84 7.55 -7.13 -10.87
C GLU A 84 7.54 -8.67 -10.78
N THR A 85 8.56 -9.33 -11.33
CA THR A 85 8.76 -10.76 -11.14
C THR A 85 9.16 -11.05 -9.69
N GLU A 86 8.93 -12.27 -9.23
CA GLU A 86 9.36 -12.70 -7.89
C GLU A 86 10.87 -12.45 -7.64
N SER A 87 11.72 -12.72 -8.64
CA SER A 87 13.15 -12.44 -8.57
C SER A 87 13.48 -10.95 -8.40
N GLN A 88 12.73 -10.06 -9.05
CA GLN A 88 12.89 -8.61 -8.89
C GLN A 88 12.46 -8.15 -7.49
N LEU A 89 11.36 -8.70 -6.98
CA LEU A 89 10.86 -8.41 -5.64
C LEU A 89 11.85 -8.85 -4.56
N VAL A 90 12.39 -10.07 -4.67
CA VAL A 90 13.41 -10.61 -3.76
C VAL A 90 14.67 -9.75 -3.80
N SER A 91 15.16 -9.41 -5.01
CA SER A 91 16.32 -8.54 -5.16
C SER A 91 16.11 -7.18 -4.49
N ARG A 92 14.94 -6.55 -4.70
CA ARG A 92 14.58 -5.28 -4.07
C ARG A 92 14.53 -5.39 -2.54
N PHE A 93 13.87 -6.43 -2.02
CA PHE A 93 13.75 -6.68 -0.60
C PHE A 93 15.12 -6.84 0.06
N LEU A 94 15.96 -7.71 -0.51
CA LEU A 94 17.33 -7.95 -0.03
C LEU A 94 18.16 -6.67 -0.11
N ASN A 95 18.05 -5.89 -1.18
CA ASN A 95 18.79 -4.64 -1.33
C ASN A 95 18.44 -3.60 -0.26
N GLY A 96 17.20 -3.58 0.23
CA GLY A 96 16.77 -2.70 1.31
C GLY A 96 17.16 -3.15 2.73
N LEU A 97 17.62 -4.40 2.92
CA LEU A 97 18.09 -4.88 4.23
C LEU A 97 19.39 -4.19 4.67
N ASN A 98 19.57 -4.06 5.99
CA ASN A 98 20.80 -3.55 6.57
C ASN A 98 22.00 -4.44 6.26
N ARG A 99 23.17 -3.82 6.09
CA ARG A 99 24.44 -4.53 5.84
C ARG A 99 24.78 -5.55 6.94
N ILE A 100 24.39 -5.27 8.19
CA ILE A 100 24.62 -6.16 9.33
C ILE A 100 23.85 -7.48 9.16
N VAL A 101 22.61 -7.41 8.65
CA VAL A 101 21.78 -8.60 8.39
C VAL A 101 22.20 -9.32 7.11
N LYS A 102 22.62 -8.57 6.07
CA LYS A 102 23.15 -9.14 4.81
C LYS A 102 24.37 -10.04 4.99
N ASN A 103 25.13 -9.82 6.07
CA ASN A 103 26.37 -10.56 6.35
C ASN A 103 26.17 -11.72 7.34
N GLN A 104 24.95 -11.99 7.80
CA GLN A 104 24.69 -13.25 8.50
C GLN A 104 24.51 -14.34 7.44
N PRO A 105 25.35 -15.40 7.44
CA PRO A 105 25.12 -16.53 6.56
C PRO A 105 23.73 -17.08 6.87
N VAL A 106 22.90 -17.21 5.84
CA VAL A 106 21.64 -17.95 5.93
C VAL A 106 22.01 -19.37 6.32
N THR A 107 21.98 -19.67 7.62
CA THR A 107 22.20 -21.02 8.10
C THR A 107 21.06 -21.86 7.56
N PRO A 108 21.32 -22.97 6.84
CA PRO A 108 20.27 -23.90 6.51
C PRO A 108 19.64 -24.32 7.83
N VAL A 109 18.33 -24.11 7.99
CA VAL A 109 17.60 -24.67 9.12
C VAL A 109 17.75 -26.18 8.99
N ARG A 110 18.68 -26.75 9.77
CA ARG A 110 18.76 -28.18 9.95
C ARG A 110 17.52 -28.56 10.75
N THR A 111 16.50 -29.06 10.06
CA THR A 111 15.50 -29.92 10.68
C THR A 111 16.22 -31.21 11.07
N THR A 112 16.90 -31.19 12.21
CA THR A 112 17.11 -32.39 13.01
C THR A 112 15.94 -32.45 13.95
N ASP A 113 14.99 -33.32 13.63
CA ASP A 113 14.43 -34.17 14.67
C ASP A 113 14.52 -35.61 14.22
N ASP A 114 15.22 -36.34 15.06
CA ASP A 114 15.66 -37.70 14.93
C ASP A 114 14.51 -38.72 14.96
N ASN A 115 14.57 -39.63 14.00
CA ASN A 115 14.71 -41.07 14.25
C ASN A 115 14.26 -41.56 15.65
N LYS A 116 13.04 -42.09 15.74
CA LYS A 116 12.70 -43.11 16.74
C LYS A 116 12.49 -44.45 16.04
N LYS A 117 13.54 -45.26 16.19
CA LYS A 117 13.61 -46.72 16.27
C LYS A 117 12.27 -47.45 16.39
#